data_AF-A0A7C2HNU6-F1
#
_entry.id   AF-A0A7C2HNU6-F1
#
_cell.length_a   1.000
_cell.length_b   1.000
_cell.length_c   1.000
_cell.angle_alpha   90.00
_cell.angle_beta   90.00
_cell.angle_gamma   90.00
#
_symmetry.space_group_name_H-M   'P 1'
#
loop_
_entity.id
_entity.type
_entity.pdbx_description
1 polymer ?
#
loop_
_entity_poly.entity_id
_entity_poly.type
_entity_poly.pdbx_seq_one_letter_code
_entity_poly.pdbx_strand_id
1 'polypeptide(L)'
;MKKLIISALATCAAISVVAQGTVTFVNNVTGVLRAPVYGPLGPNDTVSIVGNTPTGLPAGTADYGGRPLLAGSGYTAQLFAAPGAGQPESSLQPATPTTTFRTGAAAGFVAIVTATLQGVPKDAPVATLQMRVWDNRGGTVTTWAQAEALWLSGQLAAGKSPLFNVNAIGGDLNTPPNLVGLQSFNIYYIPEPGTLALLGLGALGLMIFRRK
;
A
#
# COMPACT_ATOMS: atom_id res chain seq x y z
N MET A 1 13.16 32.34 46.55
CA MET A 1 14.23 31.43 46.07
C MET A 1 14.03 29.94 46.39
N LYS A 2 12.87 29.49 46.92
CA LYS A 2 12.57 28.05 47.14
C LYS A 2 11.49 27.48 46.21
N LYS A 3 10.75 28.33 45.48
CA LYS A 3 9.66 27.93 44.57
C LYS A 3 10.08 27.82 43.09
N LEU A 4 11.33 28.18 42.77
CA LEU A 4 11.87 28.12 41.40
C LEU A 4 12.65 26.83 41.11
N ILE A 5 12.92 26.00 42.13
CA ILE A 5 13.71 24.76 41.97
C ILE A 5 12.80 23.53 41.78
N ILE A 6 11.53 23.59 42.19
CA ILE A 6 10.64 22.41 42.20
C ILE A 6 9.88 22.23 40.87
N SER A 7 9.74 23.25 40.03
CA SER A 7 9.02 23.12 38.75
C SER A 7 9.91 22.71 37.57
N ALA A 8 11.23 22.59 37.76
CA ALA A 8 12.16 22.13 36.71
C ALA A 8 12.20 20.59 36.57
N LEU A 9 11.39 19.85 37.33
CA LEU A 9 11.46 18.39 37.44
C LEU A 9 10.26 17.64 36.84
N ALA A 10 9.35 18.30 36.12
CA ALA A 10 8.08 17.67 35.71
C ALA A 10 7.65 18.00 34.27
N THR A 11 8.54 17.84 33.28
CA THR A 11 8.17 17.45 31.90
C THR A 11 9.42 17.17 31.04
N CYS A 12 10.22 16.17 31.43
CA CYS A 12 10.89 15.38 30.40
C CYS A 12 9.81 14.51 29.74
N ALA A 13 8.98 15.12 28.90
CA ALA A 13 8.27 14.35 27.90
C ALA A 13 9.37 13.79 27.00
N ALA A 14 9.71 12.52 27.23
CA ALA A 14 10.57 11.78 26.32
C ALA A 14 9.92 11.89 24.95
N ILE A 15 10.46 12.76 24.10
CA ILE A 15 10.34 12.61 22.66
C ILE A 15 11.13 11.35 22.38
N SER A 16 10.50 10.20 22.57
CA SER A 16 10.99 8.97 21.97
C SER A 16 10.91 9.23 20.48
N VAL A 17 12.01 9.71 19.90
CA VAL A 17 12.33 9.43 18.50
C VAL A 17 12.38 7.91 18.45
N VAL A 18 11.22 7.29 18.25
CA VAL A 18 11.14 5.84 18.14
C VAL A 18 11.94 5.54 16.90
N ALA A 19 13.13 4.99 17.08
CA ALA A 19 13.98 4.60 15.99
C ALA A 19 13.18 3.62 15.13
N GLN A 20 13.03 3.93 13.84
CA GLN A 20 12.07 3.25 12.99
C GLN A 20 12.70 2.04 12.31
N GLY A 21 11.93 0.98 12.23
CA GLY A 21 12.32 -0.24 11.54
C GLY A 21 12.36 -0.05 10.04
N THR A 22 13.11 -0.91 9.36
CA THR A 22 13.29 -0.83 7.89
C THR A 22 13.04 -2.18 7.22
N VAL A 23 12.66 -2.14 5.95
CA VAL A 23 12.53 -3.32 5.08
C VAL A 23 13.13 -3.03 3.71
N THR A 24 13.56 -4.08 3.01
CA THR A 24 13.93 -3.98 1.60
C THR A 24 12.63 -3.98 0.78
N PHE A 25 12.28 -2.85 0.17
CA PHE A 25 11.11 -2.74 -0.69
C PHE A 25 11.42 -3.36 -2.05
N VAL A 26 11.09 -4.65 -2.17
CA VAL A 26 11.32 -5.47 -3.35
C VAL A 26 10.20 -6.49 -3.50
N ASN A 27 9.73 -6.71 -4.72
CA ASN A 27 8.71 -7.72 -5.05
C ASN A 27 9.24 -8.84 -5.97
N ASN A 28 10.56 -8.90 -6.17
CA ASN A 28 11.25 -9.99 -6.85
C ASN A 28 12.63 -10.25 -6.24
N VAL A 29 12.80 -11.41 -5.64
CA VAL A 29 14.03 -11.91 -5.05
C VAL A 29 14.21 -13.35 -5.53
N THR A 30 15.29 -13.61 -6.26
CA THR A 30 15.58 -14.92 -6.85
C THR A 30 15.47 -16.03 -5.80
N GLY A 31 14.61 -17.01 -6.07
CA GLY A 31 14.40 -18.17 -5.21
C GLY A 31 13.56 -17.93 -3.94
N VAL A 32 13.12 -16.69 -3.68
CA VAL A 32 12.44 -16.34 -2.42
C VAL A 32 11.06 -15.71 -2.66
N LEU A 33 10.96 -14.74 -3.57
CA LEU A 33 9.76 -13.94 -3.78
C LEU A 33 9.64 -13.57 -5.25
N ARG A 34 8.45 -13.72 -5.84
CA ARG A 34 8.16 -13.21 -7.18
C ARG A 34 6.69 -12.85 -7.28
N ALA A 35 6.42 -11.57 -7.07
CA ALA A 35 5.08 -10.98 -6.98
C ALA A 35 4.96 -9.77 -7.92
N PRO A 36 4.97 -9.96 -9.26
CA PRO A 36 4.78 -8.86 -10.20
C PRO A 36 3.43 -8.16 -10.00
N VAL A 37 3.38 -6.85 -10.29
CA VAL A 37 2.15 -6.05 -10.29
C VAL A 37 1.70 -5.79 -11.73
N TYR A 38 0.41 -5.97 -11.97
CA TYR A 38 -0.20 -5.86 -13.29
C TYR A 38 -1.04 -4.59 -13.44
N GLY A 39 -1.13 -4.09 -14.67
CA GLY A 39 -1.98 -2.99 -15.06
C GLY A 39 -3.40 -3.40 -15.43
N PRO A 40 -4.25 -2.40 -15.74
CA PRO A 40 -5.56 -2.65 -16.33
C PRO A 40 -5.41 -3.07 -17.81
N LEU A 41 -6.33 -3.89 -18.32
CA LEU A 41 -6.46 -4.20 -19.76
C LEU A 41 -6.88 -2.98 -20.59
N GLY A 42 -7.51 -2.00 -19.94
CA GLY A 42 -7.96 -0.75 -20.55
C GLY A 42 -8.54 0.21 -19.53
N PRO A 43 -8.98 1.40 -19.96
CA PRO A 43 -9.41 2.50 -19.07
C PRO A 43 -10.68 2.23 -18.25
N ASN A 44 -11.36 1.11 -18.48
CA ASN A 44 -12.61 0.73 -17.79
C ASN A 44 -12.52 -0.64 -17.13
N ASP A 45 -11.29 -1.11 -16.90
CA ASP A 45 -11.09 -2.43 -16.33
C ASP A 45 -11.33 -2.41 -14.82
N THR A 46 -12.45 -3.01 -14.40
CA THR A 46 -12.93 -3.02 -13.02
C THR A 46 -12.64 -4.32 -12.27
N VAL A 47 -11.96 -5.26 -12.92
CA VAL A 47 -11.69 -6.57 -12.34
C VAL A 47 -10.46 -6.51 -11.43
N SER A 48 -10.67 -6.81 -10.15
CA SER A 48 -9.60 -6.98 -9.16
C SER A 48 -9.19 -8.44 -9.09
N ILE A 49 -7.90 -8.70 -9.32
CA ILE A 49 -7.26 -10.01 -9.28
C ILE A 49 -6.10 -9.93 -8.30
N VAL A 50 -6.03 -10.93 -7.43
CA VAL A 50 -5.01 -11.06 -6.41
C VAL A 50 -4.55 -12.51 -6.38
N GLY A 51 -3.26 -12.69 -6.10
CA GLY A 51 -2.63 -13.99 -5.96
C GLY A 51 -1.52 -14.19 -6.98
N ASN A 52 -0.66 -15.16 -6.67
CA ASN A 52 0.49 -15.47 -7.50
C ASN A 52 0.09 -16.33 -8.71
N THR A 53 0.79 -16.12 -9.82
CA THR A 53 0.65 -16.95 -11.01
C THR A 53 1.41 -18.28 -10.83
N PRO A 54 1.29 -19.24 -11.77
CA PRO A 54 2.10 -20.46 -11.74
C PRO A 54 3.62 -20.22 -11.79
N THR A 55 4.04 -19.04 -12.28
CA THR A 55 5.46 -18.62 -12.30
C THR A 55 5.82 -17.66 -11.16
N GLY A 56 4.87 -17.36 -10.26
CA GLY A 56 5.13 -16.61 -9.05
C GLY A 56 5.89 -17.42 -8.00
N LEU A 57 6.39 -16.75 -6.97
CA LEU A 57 7.04 -17.40 -5.83
C LEU A 57 6.49 -16.82 -4.53
N PRO A 58 5.78 -17.62 -3.71
CA PRO A 58 5.35 -19.01 -3.97
C PRO A 58 4.45 -19.15 -5.21
N ALA A 59 4.48 -20.30 -5.88
CA ALA A 59 3.63 -20.55 -7.04
C ALA A 59 2.15 -20.56 -6.63
N GLY A 60 1.30 -19.95 -7.47
CA GLY A 60 -0.15 -19.94 -7.28
C GLY A 60 -0.89 -20.27 -8.57
N THR A 61 -2.19 -19.98 -8.59
CA THR A 61 -3.09 -20.32 -9.71
C THR A 61 -3.73 -19.10 -10.37
N ALA A 62 -3.34 -17.88 -9.98
CA ALA A 62 -3.94 -16.67 -10.53
C ALA A 62 -3.60 -16.52 -12.02
N ASP A 63 -4.62 -16.20 -12.81
CA ASP A 63 -4.48 -15.81 -14.21
C ASP A 63 -4.87 -14.33 -14.35
N TYR A 64 -3.95 -13.54 -14.92
CA TYR A 64 -4.14 -12.11 -15.13
C TYR A 64 -4.72 -11.81 -16.52
N GLY A 65 -5.11 -12.81 -17.31
CA GLY A 65 -5.93 -12.63 -18.52
C GLY A 65 -5.28 -11.73 -19.58
N GLY A 66 -3.94 -11.75 -19.68
CA GLY A 66 -3.19 -10.92 -20.62
C GLY A 66 -2.95 -9.47 -20.18
N ARG A 67 -3.28 -9.10 -18.93
CA ARG A 67 -2.96 -7.77 -18.38
C ARG A 67 -1.46 -7.45 -18.53
N PRO A 68 -1.12 -6.20 -18.90
CA PRO A 68 0.26 -5.79 -19.00
C PRO A 68 0.93 -5.74 -17.62
N LEU A 69 2.23 -5.96 -17.56
CA LEU A 69 3.03 -5.68 -16.36
C LEU A 69 3.24 -4.17 -16.23
N LEU A 70 3.12 -3.61 -15.01
CA LEU A 70 3.38 -2.19 -14.79
C LEU A 70 4.86 -1.85 -15.04
N ALA A 71 5.14 -0.76 -15.73
CA ALA A 71 6.51 -0.39 -16.09
C ALA A 71 6.75 1.11 -15.97
N GLY A 72 7.98 1.46 -15.58
CA GLY A 72 8.47 2.83 -15.56
C GLY A 72 7.90 3.71 -14.46
N SER A 73 8.05 5.03 -14.64
CA SER A 73 7.78 6.06 -13.64
C SER A 73 6.36 6.62 -13.65
N GLY A 74 5.47 6.12 -14.52
CA GLY A 74 4.05 6.53 -14.55
C GLY A 74 3.22 5.97 -13.39
N TYR A 75 3.79 5.06 -12.60
CA TYR A 75 3.15 4.44 -11.45
C TYR A 75 4.01 4.63 -10.21
N THR A 76 3.35 4.83 -9.08
CA THR A 76 4.01 4.90 -7.78
C THR A 76 3.58 3.71 -6.94
N ALA A 77 4.56 3.10 -6.26
CA ALA A 77 4.36 2.06 -5.27
C ALA A 77 4.80 2.57 -3.89
N GLN A 78 3.99 2.29 -2.87
CA GLN A 78 4.25 2.65 -1.49
C GLN A 78 3.90 1.49 -0.55
N LEU A 79 4.74 1.28 0.46
CA LEU A 79 4.41 0.36 1.55
C LEU A 79 3.65 1.09 2.64
N PHE A 80 2.71 0.38 3.25
CA PHE A 80 1.98 0.76 4.44
C PHE A 80 2.25 -0.29 5.50
N ALA A 81 2.48 0.12 6.75
CA ALA A 81 2.86 -0.80 7.82
C ALA A 81 2.28 -0.44 9.19
N ALA A 82 2.05 -1.44 10.04
CA ALA A 82 1.78 -1.29 11.46
C ALA A 82 2.56 -2.35 12.26
N PRO A 83 3.00 -2.03 13.49
CA PRO A 83 3.71 -2.99 14.33
C PRO A 83 2.80 -4.14 14.77
N GLY A 84 3.32 -5.36 14.81
CA GLY A 84 2.58 -6.56 15.17
C GLY A 84 2.03 -7.34 13.96
N ALA A 85 1.63 -8.59 14.19
CA ALA A 85 1.04 -9.47 13.18
C ALA A 85 -0.47 -9.25 13.06
N GLY A 86 -1.01 -9.39 11.85
CA GLY A 86 -2.46 -9.39 11.60
C GLY A 86 -3.15 -8.06 11.92
N GLN A 87 -2.42 -6.94 11.83
CA GLN A 87 -2.99 -5.62 12.08
C GLN A 87 -4.01 -5.24 10.99
N PRO A 88 -5.10 -4.53 11.33
CA PRO A 88 -6.09 -4.12 10.35
C PRO A 88 -5.53 -3.05 9.40
N GLU A 89 -6.06 -2.99 8.17
CA GLU A 89 -5.63 -1.99 7.17
C GLU A 89 -5.72 -0.55 7.67
N SER A 90 -6.71 -0.23 8.50
CA SER A 90 -6.92 1.10 9.10
C SER A 90 -5.82 1.54 10.07
N SER A 91 -5.00 0.61 10.57
CA SER A 91 -3.88 0.92 11.47
C SER A 91 -2.59 1.25 10.73
N LEU A 92 -2.51 0.93 9.43
CA LEU A 92 -1.27 1.03 8.67
C LEU A 92 -0.91 2.48 8.37
N GLN A 93 0.36 2.81 8.56
CA GLN A 93 0.93 4.11 8.24
C GLN A 93 1.83 4.04 7.00
N PRO A 94 1.89 5.11 6.18
CA PRO A 94 2.73 5.14 4.98
C PRO A 94 4.22 5.07 5.33
N ALA A 95 4.94 4.17 4.67
CA ALA A 95 6.40 4.09 4.71
C ALA A 95 7.03 5.02 3.65
N THR A 96 8.31 5.35 3.87
CA THR A 96 9.11 6.20 2.96
C THR A 96 10.48 5.57 2.70
N PRO A 97 11.07 5.75 1.51
CA PRO A 97 10.53 6.44 0.35
C PRO A 97 9.49 5.62 -0.41
N THR A 98 8.76 6.27 -1.31
CA THR A 98 8.01 5.59 -2.38
C THR A 98 8.97 5.16 -3.49
N THR A 99 8.51 4.30 -4.40
CA THR A 99 9.31 3.87 -5.56
C THR A 99 8.45 3.73 -6.81
N THR A 100 9.10 3.48 -7.95
CA THR A 100 8.48 3.28 -9.27
C THR A 100 8.78 1.88 -9.80
N PHE A 101 8.35 1.57 -11.01
CA PHE A 101 8.56 0.26 -11.63
C PHE A 101 9.76 0.27 -12.57
N ARG A 102 10.44 -0.87 -12.63
CA ARG A 102 11.46 -1.15 -13.63
C ARG A 102 10.80 -1.31 -15.02
N THR A 103 11.63 -1.34 -16.05
CA THR A 103 11.20 -1.46 -17.46
C THR A 103 11.73 -2.73 -18.11
N GLY A 104 11.30 -3.01 -19.35
CA GLY A 104 11.75 -4.16 -20.13
C GLY A 104 11.41 -5.50 -19.46
N ALA A 105 12.37 -6.43 -19.44
CA ALA A 105 12.19 -7.76 -18.85
C ALA A 105 11.90 -7.74 -17.33
N ALA A 106 12.13 -6.60 -16.66
CA ALA A 106 11.85 -6.41 -15.25
C ALA A 106 10.53 -5.65 -14.97
N ALA A 107 9.70 -5.42 -15.99
CA ALA A 107 8.36 -4.87 -15.79
C ALA A 107 7.56 -5.70 -14.77
N GLY A 108 6.71 -5.02 -14.01
CA GLY A 108 5.94 -5.55 -12.88
C GLY A 108 6.72 -5.57 -11.58
N PHE A 109 8.02 -5.30 -11.61
CA PHE A 109 8.87 -5.23 -10.42
C PHE A 109 9.28 -3.81 -10.08
N VAL A 110 9.27 -3.49 -8.79
CA VAL A 110 9.65 -2.16 -8.31
C VAL A 110 11.15 -1.92 -8.41
N ALA A 111 11.55 -0.66 -8.54
CA ALA A 111 12.92 -0.25 -8.28
C ALA A 111 13.20 -0.43 -6.77
N ILE A 112 14.26 -1.17 -6.46
CA ILE A 112 14.56 -1.57 -5.08
C ILE A 112 14.99 -0.33 -4.28
N VAL A 113 14.35 -0.15 -3.13
CA VAL A 113 14.70 0.87 -2.13
C VAL A 113 14.63 0.26 -0.74
N THR A 114 15.32 0.86 0.23
CA THR A 114 15.10 0.53 1.65
C THR A 114 14.02 1.46 2.18
N ALA A 115 12.90 0.90 2.64
CA ALA A 115 11.77 1.66 3.17
C ALA A 115 11.80 1.67 4.70
N THR A 116 11.65 2.85 5.27
CA THR A 116 11.49 3.10 6.70
C THR A 116 10.01 3.04 7.07
N LEU A 117 9.69 2.19 8.04
CA LEU A 117 8.32 1.90 8.48
C LEU A 117 7.92 2.84 9.61
N GLN A 118 7.16 3.88 9.27
CA GLN A 118 6.66 4.87 10.24
C GLN A 118 5.83 4.16 11.33
N GLY A 119 6.15 4.43 12.60
CA GLY A 119 5.45 3.84 13.75
C GLY A 119 5.79 2.37 14.05
N VAL A 120 6.66 1.72 13.27
CA VAL A 120 7.19 0.38 13.57
C VAL A 120 8.58 0.53 14.22
N PRO A 121 8.80 0.02 15.44
CA PRO A 121 10.11 0.05 16.07
C PRO A 121 11.17 -0.72 15.28
N LYS A 122 12.43 -0.29 15.39
CA LYS A 122 13.59 -1.11 15.00
C LYS A 122 13.53 -2.49 15.64
N ASP A 123 14.02 -3.49 14.91
CA ASP A 123 14.12 -4.87 15.38
C ASP A 123 12.79 -5.48 15.86
N ALA A 124 11.66 -4.88 15.46
CA ALA A 124 10.35 -5.41 15.79
C ALA A 124 10.25 -6.85 15.28
N PRO A 125 9.74 -7.80 16.11
CA PRO A 125 9.69 -9.20 15.74
C PRO A 125 8.84 -9.44 14.49
N VAL A 126 7.78 -8.64 14.33
CA VAL A 126 6.86 -8.71 13.19
C VAL A 126 6.17 -7.36 12.96
N ALA A 127 5.90 -7.04 11.70
CA ALA A 127 4.99 -5.98 11.29
C ALA A 127 4.03 -6.48 10.20
N THR A 128 2.83 -5.92 10.17
CA THR A 128 1.86 -6.17 9.10
C THR A 128 2.03 -5.09 8.04
N LEU A 129 2.16 -5.50 6.79
CA LEU A 129 2.41 -4.64 5.65
C LEU A 129 1.34 -4.78 4.57
N GLN A 130 1.21 -3.74 3.76
CA GLN A 130 0.45 -3.72 2.52
C GLN A 130 1.21 -2.91 1.47
N MET A 131 1.30 -3.41 0.25
CA MET A 131 1.79 -2.64 -0.89
C MET A 131 0.60 -1.97 -1.57
N ARG A 132 0.69 -0.66 -1.79
CA ARG A 132 -0.32 0.11 -2.51
C ARG A 132 0.30 0.74 -3.75
N VAL A 133 -0.42 0.69 -4.86
CA VAL A 133 0.08 1.14 -6.17
C VAL A 133 -0.99 1.96 -6.88
N TRP A 134 -0.57 3.04 -7.53
CA TRP A 134 -1.46 3.91 -8.29
C TRP A 134 -0.78 4.48 -9.54
N ASP A 135 -1.59 4.82 -10.54
CA ASP A 135 -1.20 5.72 -11.64
C ASP A 135 -0.95 7.12 -11.06
N ASN A 136 0.29 7.59 -11.16
CA ASN A 136 0.69 8.86 -10.55
C ASN A 136 0.41 10.08 -11.46
N ARG A 137 -0.20 9.86 -12.63
CA ARG A 137 -0.57 10.90 -13.60
C ARG A 137 0.60 11.82 -13.93
N GLY A 138 1.76 11.21 -14.22
CA GLY A 138 2.99 11.95 -14.54
C GLY A 138 3.59 12.69 -13.34
N GLY A 139 3.34 12.20 -12.13
CA GLY A 139 3.84 12.77 -10.87
C GLY A 139 2.92 13.83 -10.23
N THR A 140 1.72 14.05 -10.74
CA THR A 140 0.74 14.98 -10.14
C THR A 140 0.03 14.37 -8.92
N VAL A 141 -0.14 13.05 -8.89
CA VAL A 141 -0.70 12.32 -7.74
C VAL A 141 0.45 11.74 -6.92
N THR A 142 0.79 12.43 -5.83
CA THR A 142 2.04 12.18 -5.08
C THR A 142 1.85 11.37 -3.81
N THR A 143 0.61 11.27 -3.30
CA THR A 143 0.29 10.54 -2.08
C THR A 143 -0.80 9.52 -2.33
N TRP A 144 -0.77 8.44 -1.54
CA TRP A 144 -1.85 7.45 -1.55
C TRP A 144 -3.23 8.08 -1.23
N ALA A 145 -3.30 9.05 -0.31
CA ALA A 145 -4.58 9.68 0.04
C ALA A 145 -5.23 10.40 -1.16
N GLN A 146 -4.43 11.08 -1.99
CA GLN A 146 -4.90 11.66 -3.26
C GLN A 146 -5.31 10.55 -4.25
N ALA A 147 -4.49 9.51 -4.36
CA ALA A 147 -4.75 8.40 -5.26
C ALA A 147 -6.03 7.64 -4.91
N GLU A 148 -6.27 7.39 -3.62
CA GLU A 148 -7.45 6.68 -3.12
C GLU A 148 -8.72 7.49 -3.37
N ALA A 149 -8.70 8.81 -3.16
CA ALA A 149 -9.84 9.66 -3.50
C ALA A 149 -10.19 9.59 -5.00
N LEU A 150 -9.18 9.67 -5.87
CA LEU A 150 -9.36 9.58 -7.33
C LEU A 150 -9.72 8.17 -7.80
N TRP A 151 -9.26 7.14 -7.09
CA TRP A 151 -9.60 5.75 -7.40
C TRP A 151 -11.05 5.45 -7.04
N LEU A 152 -11.52 5.90 -5.86
CA LEU A 152 -12.91 5.74 -5.42
C LEU A 152 -13.89 6.55 -6.29
N SER A 153 -13.44 7.62 -6.93
CA SER A 153 -14.22 8.36 -7.93
C SER A 153 -14.07 7.80 -9.35
N GLY A 154 -13.38 6.67 -9.55
CA GLY A 154 -13.20 6.05 -10.87
C GLY A 154 -12.25 6.79 -11.82
N GLN A 155 -11.55 7.83 -11.35
CA GLN A 155 -10.75 8.72 -12.19
C GLN A 155 -9.32 8.21 -12.46
N LEU A 156 -8.83 7.23 -11.70
CA LEU A 156 -7.54 6.56 -11.96
C LEU A 156 -7.57 5.10 -11.55
N ALA A 157 -6.61 4.33 -12.06
CA ALA A 157 -6.40 2.96 -11.62
C ALA A 157 -5.47 2.92 -10.40
N ALA A 158 -5.91 2.23 -9.35
CA ALA A 158 -5.09 1.91 -8.20
C ALA A 158 -5.37 0.47 -7.73
N GLY A 159 -4.57 -0.01 -6.79
CA GLY A 159 -4.72 -1.32 -6.22
C GLY A 159 -3.91 -1.49 -4.95
N LYS A 160 -4.29 -2.48 -4.15
CA LYS A 160 -3.61 -2.84 -2.90
C LYS A 160 -3.34 -4.34 -2.94
N SER A 161 -2.19 -4.76 -2.44
CA SER A 161 -1.96 -6.16 -2.11
C SER A 161 -2.86 -6.59 -0.95
N PRO A 162 -3.02 -7.91 -0.72
CA PRO A 162 -3.39 -8.43 0.58
C PRO A 162 -2.49 -7.89 1.69
N LEU A 163 -2.99 -7.93 2.91
CA LEU A 163 -2.19 -7.76 4.11
C LEU A 163 -1.28 -8.98 4.27
N PHE A 164 -0.02 -8.74 4.63
CA PHE A 164 0.95 -9.80 4.89
C PHE A 164 1.86 -9.41 6.06
N ASN A 165 2.42 -10.41 6.75
CA ASN A 165 3.34 -10.18 7.86
C ASN A 165 4.78 -10.28 7.37
N VAL A 166 5.63 -9.36 7.82
CA VAL A 166 7.08 -9.43 7.66
C VAL A 166 7.72 -9.58 9.03
N ASN A 167 8.57 -10.60 9.18
CA ASN A 167 9.26 -10.90 10.43
C ASN A 167 10.66 -10.27 10.44
N ALA A 168 11.23 -10.10 11.63
CA ALA A 168 12.58 -9.60 11.86
C ALA A 168 12.83 -8.25 11.16
N ILE A 169 12.02 -7.25 11.51
CA ILE A 169 12.12 -5.90 10.93
C ILE A 169 13.51 -5.34 11.16
N GLY A 170 14.07 -4.67 10.16
CA GLY A 170 15.43 -4.15 10.20
C GLY A 170 15.62 -3.09 11.27
N GLY A 171 16.80 -3.02 11.85
CA GLY A 171 17.13 -2.14 12.96
C GLY A 171 18.62 -2.18 13.30
N ASP A 172 18.92 -2.25 14.60
CA ASP A 172 20.29 -2.30 15.09
C ASP A 172 20.83 -3.75 15.10
N LEU A 173 19.95 -4.74 15.23
CA LEU A 173 20.29 -6.18 15.26
C LEU A 173 19.98 -6.89 13.93
N ASN A 174 18.87 -6.51 13.30
CA ASN A 174 18.37 -7.13 12.08
C ASN A 174 18.71 -6.27 10.87
N THR A 175 19.13 -6.90 9.77
CA THR A 175 19.17 -6.24 8.46
C THR A 175 17.76 -6.09 7.88
N PRO A 176 17.49 -5.06 7.04
CA PRO A 176 16.16 -4.88 6.43
C PRO A 176 15.69 -6.14 5.67
N PRO A 177 14.62 -6.83 6.12
CA PRO A 177 14.18 -8.08 5.51
C PRO A 177 13.48 -7.83 4.17
N ASN A 178 13.40 -8.88 3.35
CA ASN A 178 12.61 -8.88 2.12
C ASN A 178 11.11 -9.06 2.42
N LEU A 179 10.26 -8.71 1.46
CA LEU A 179 8.79 -8.75 1.60
C LEU A 179 8.20 -10.16 1.41
N VAL A 180 8.75 -11.15 2.11
CA VAL A 180 8.24 -12.53 2.06
C VAL A 180 6.78 -12.55 2.52
N GLY A 181 5.89 -13.11 1.69
CA GLY A 181 4.44 -13.09 1.92
C GLY A 181 3.68 -12.09 1.05
N LEU A 182 4.37 -11.14 0.39
CA LEU A 182 3.75 -10.31 -0.64
C LEU A 182 3.23 -11.19 -1.80
N GLN A 183 2.02 -10.91 -2.25
CA GLN A 183 1.40 -11.57 -3.40
C GLN A 183 1.21 -10.61 -4.56
N SER A 184 1.21 -11.14 -5.78
CA SER A 184 0.83 -10.41 -6.98
C SER A 184 -0.60 -9.87 -6.89
N PHE A 185 -0.83 -8.74 -7.56
CA PHE A 185 -2.15 -8.14 -7.76
C PHE A 185 -2.13 -7.24 -8.99
N ASN A 186 -3.29 -6.77 -9.44
CA ASN A 186 -3.40 -5.72 -10.45
C ASN A 186 -3.98 -4.41 -9.87
N ILE A 187 -3.65 -3.30 -10.53
CA ILE A 187 -4.44 -2.08 -10.38
C ILE A 187 -5.65 -2.13 -11.33
N TYR A 188 -6.75 -1.49 -10.92
CA TYR A 188 -8.03 -1.50 -11.63
C TYR A 188 -8.81 -0.20 -11.34
N TYR A 189 -9.88 0.04 -12.09
CA TYR A 189 -10.78 1.17 -11.89
C TYR A 189 -11.98 0.76 -11.04
N ILE A 190 -12.42 1.63 -10.14
CA ILE A 190 -13.72 1.44 -9.46
C ILE A 190 -14.78 2.12 -10.33
N PRO A 191 -15.90 1.44 -10.65
CA PRO A 191 -16.98 2.09 -11.39
C PRO A 191 -17.47 3.34 -10.65
N GLU A 192 -17.63 4.45 -11.36
CA GLU A 192 -18.29 5.64 -10.80
C GLU A 192 -19.68 5.23 -10.28
N PRO A 193 -20.09 5.68 -9.08
CA PRO A 193 -21.46 5.44 -8.62
C PRO A 193 -22.41 6.08 -9.62
N GLY A 194 -23.13 5.26 -10.39
CA GLY A 194 -23.95 5.75 -11.50
C GLY A 194 -24.97 6.78 -11.03
N THR A 195 -25.08 7.91 -11.72
CA THR A 195 -26.00 9.01 -11.42
C THR A 195 -27.44 8.52 -11.21
N LEU A 196 -27.85 7.45 -11.90
CA LEU A 196 -29.16 6.81 -11.76
C LEU A 196 -29.36 6.11 -10.41
N ALA A 197 -28.32 5.52 -9.81
CA ALA A 197 -28.42 4.95 -8.46
C ALA A 197 -28.59 6.06 -7.42
N LEU A 198 -27.91 7.20 -7.60
CA LEU A 198 -28.05 8.38 -6.74
C LEU A 198 -29.41 9.06 -6.91
N LEU A 199 -29.90 9.19 -8.15
CA LEU A 199 -31.25 9.68 -8.48
C LEU A 199 -32.33 8.75 -7.95
N GLY A 200 -32.14 7.43 -8.03
CA GLY A 200 -33.06 6.44 -7.49
C GLY A 200 -33.18 6.52 -5.97
N LEU A 201 -32.05 6.58 -5.25
CA LEU A 201 -32.04 6.76 -3.79
C LEU A 201 -32.61 8.13 -3.37
N GLY A 202 -32.28 9.19 -4.11
CA GLY A 202 -32.83 10.53 -3.87
C GLY A 202 -34.35 10.60 -4.10
N ALA A 203 -34.84 9.97 -5.17
CA ALA A 203 -36.27 9.87 -5.47
C ALA A 203 -37.02 9.04 -4.42
N LEU A 204 -36.45 7.92 -3.97
CA LEU A 204 -37.02 7.11 -2.88
C LEU A 204 -37.07 7.88 -1.56
N GLY A 205 -36.02 8.63 -1.22
CA GLY A 205 -36.01 9.54 -0.07
C GLY A 205 -37.12 10.58 -0.15
N LEU A 206 -37.28 11.25 -1.30
CA LEU A 206 -38.33 12.24 -1.53
C LEU A 206 -39.75 11.63 -1.47
N MET A 207 -39.94 10.38 -1.91
CA MET A 207 -41.23 9.68 -1.81
C MET A 207 -41.58 9.30 -0.36
N ILE A 208 -40.60 9.02 0.50
CA ILE A 208 -40.82 8.77 1.93
C ILE A 208 -41.31 10.04 2.65
N PHE A 209 -40.77 11.22 2.30
CA PHE A 209 -41.19 12.50 2.89
C PHE A 209 -42.51 13.05 2.30
N ARG A 210 -43.02 12.50 1.19
CA ARG A 210 -44.32 12.87 0.61
C ARG A 210 -45.53 12.21 1.27
N ARG A 211 -45.33 11.31 2.25
CA ARG A 211 -46.41 10.74 3.06
C ARG A 211 -46.54 11.48 4.39
N LYS A 212 -46.94 12.75 4.32
CA LYS A 212 -47.61 13.49 5.40
C LYS A 212 -48.65 14.40 4.78
#